data_AF-A0A0K8RFD5-F1
#
_entry.id   AF-A0A0K8RFD5-F1
#
_cell.length_a   1.000
_cell.length_b   1.000
_cell.length_c   1.000
_cell.angle_alpha   90.00
_cell.angle_beta   90.00
_cell.angle_gamma   90.00
#
_symmetry.space_group_name_H-M   'P 1'
#
loop_
_entity.id
_entity.type
_entity.pdbx_description
1 polymer ?
#
loop_
_entity_poly.entity_id
_entity_poly.type
_entity_poly.pdbx_seq_one_letter_code
_entity_poly.pdbx_strand_id
1 'polypeptide(L)'
;MSLELADCKFRSICWKVFLECLPDSRDDWKCVTRSMRQKYESLLEKTCQNPRLEPEDLDLSYNNPLSQEESSPWHQFFEDSELRVMIKQDVIRTFP
;
A
#
# COMPACT_ATOMS: atom_id res chain seq x y z
N MET A 1 -0.29 33.61 16.99
CA MET A 1 -1.43 32.70 17.15
C MET A 1 -1.31 31.60 16.08
N SER A 2 -0.38 30.65 16.24
CA SER A 2 -0.17 29.58 15.25
C SER A 2 0.59 28.40 15.88
N LEU A 3 -0.09 27.71 16.80
CA LEU A 3 0.36 26.43 17.37
C LEU A 3 -0.81 25.48 17.65
N GLU A 4 -2.04 25.84 17.24
CA GLU A 4 -3.23 25.17 17.77
C GLU A 4 -3.37 23.72 17.32
N LEU A 5 -2.82 23.33 16.17
CA LEU A 5 -2.96 21.96 15.69
C LEU A 5 -1.82 21.03 16.11
N ALA A 6 -0.62 21.56 16.43
CA ALA A 6 0.54 20.73 16.77
C ALA A 6 0.32 19.99 18.11
N ASP A 7 -0.20 20.71 19.10
CA ASP A 7 -0.45 20.20 20.45
C ASP A 7 -1.91 19.74 20.68
N CYS A 8 -2.74 19.74 19.63
CA CYS A 8 -4.15 19.36 19.74
C CYS A 8 -4.32 17.84 19.90
N LYS A 9 -5.07 17.42 20.94
CA LYS A 9 -5.45 16.01 21.17
C LYS A 9 -6.24 15.39 20.02
N PHE A 10 -6.89 16.22 19.20
CA PHE A 10 -7.67 15.80 18.03
C PHE A 10 -6.92 16.00 16.71
N ARG A 11 -5.62 16.35 16.72
CA ARG A 11 -4.81 16.57 15.52
C ARG A 11 -5.03 15.47 14.48
N SER A 12 -4.96 14.20 14.88
CA SER A 12 -5.13 13.07 13.98
C SER A 12 -6.49 13.02 13.29
N ILE A 13 -7.57 13.44 13.97
CA ILE A 13 -8.91 13.50 13.41
C ILE A 13 -9.05 14.71 12.49
N CYS A 14 -8.58 15.89 12.91
CA CYS A 14 -8.58 17.10 12.09
C CYS A 14 -7.87 16.87 10.74
N TRP A 15 -6.70 16.22 10.76
CA TRP A 15 -5.99 15.87 9.54
C TRP A 15 -6.75 14.88 8.66
N LYS A 16 -7.42 13.89 9.25
CA LYS A 16 -8.21 12.93 8.46
C LYS A 16 -9.41 13.58 7.76
N VAL A 17 -10.07 14.54 8.40
CA VAL A 17 -11.15 15.30 7.76
C VAL A 17 -10.58 16.23 6.69
N PHE A 18 -9.52 16.98 7.02
CA PHE A 18 -8.88 17.92 6.10
C PHE A 18 -8.33 17.24 4.83
N LEU A 19 -7.77 16.04 4.97
CA LEU A 19 -7.26 15.24 3.85
C LEU A 19 -8.32 14.32 3.24
N GLU A 20 -9.61 14.54 3.55
CA GLU A 20 -10.76 13.81 2.99
C GLU A 20 -10.69 12.28 3.22
N CYS A 21 -9.93 11.84 4.22
CA CYS A 21 -9.91 10.45 4.67
C CYS A 21 -11.16 10.08 5.48
N LEU A 22 -11.87 11.07 6.01
CA LEU A 22 -13.16 10.95 6.68
C LEU A 22 -14.14 11.97 6.10
N PRO A 23 -15.43 11.62 5.92
CA PRO A 23 -16.44 12.55 5.45
C PRO A 23 -16.82 13.58 6.53
N ASP A 24 -17.54 14.64 6.17
CA ASP A 24 -18.03 15.62 7.16
C ASP A 24 -19.04 15.02 8.15
N SER A 25 -19.86 14.09 7.65
CA SER A 25 -20.84 13.35 8.45
C SER A 25 -20.15 12.35 9.38
N ARG A 26 -20.20 12.64 10.69
CA ARG A 26 -19.53 11.83 11.73
C ARG A 26 -20.12 10.43 11.88
N ASP A 27 -21.41 10.27 11.57
CA ASP A 27 -22.10 8.99 11.66
C ASP A 27 -21.53 7.97 10.66
N ASP A 28 -21.02 8.45 9.53
CA ASP A 28 -20.45 7.62 8.47
C ASP A 28 -18.99 7.21 8.72
N TRP A 29 -18.30 7.85 9.68
CA TRP A 29 -16.85 7.66 9.89
C TRP A 29 -16.47 6.20 10.12
N LYS A 30 -17.25 5.49 10.92
CA LYS A 30 -16.99 4.06 11.21
C LYS A 30 -17.13 3.21 9.96
N CYS A 31 -18.16 3.47 9.15
CA CYS A 31 -18.42 2.73 7.92
C CYS A 31 -17.31 2.98 6.89
N VAL A 32 -17.02 4.26 6.60
CA VAL A 32 -15.99 4.65 5.64
C VAL A 32 -14.60 4.15 6.05
N THR A 33 -14.24 4.27 7.34
CA THR A 33 -12.95 3.77 7.83
C THR A 33 -12.79 2.27 7.60
N ARG A 34 -13.85 1.48 7.83
CA ARG A 34 -13.81 0.02 7.56
C ARG A 34 -13.64 -0.26 6.07
N SER A 35 -14.42 0.40 5.23
CA SER A 35 -14.35 0.25 3.77
C SER A 35 -12.96 0.58 3.23
N MET A 36 -12.36 1.69 3.66
CA MET A 36 -11.01 2.09 3.25
C MET A 36 -9.94 1.09 3.71
N ARG A 37 -10.07 0.52 4.91
CA ARG A 37 -9.16 -0.53 5.40
C ARG A 37 -9.29 -1.82 4.59
N GLN A 38 -10.52 -2.25 4.29
CA GLN A 38 -10.75 -3.42 3.44
C GLN A 38 -10.19 -3.22 2.03
N LYS A 39 -10.35 -2.00 1.47
CA LYS A 39 -9.74 -1.64 0.18
C LYS A 39 -8.21 -1.72 0.25
N TYR A 40 -7.60 -1.24 1.33
CA TYR A 40 -6.16 -1.35 1.54
C TYR A 40 -5.70 -2.81 1.63
N GLU A 41 -6.40 -3.65 2.41
CA GLU A 41 -6.11 -5.08 2.51
C GLU A 41 -6.20 -5.78 1.15
N SER A 42 -7.25 -5.48 0.39
CA SER A 42 -7.44 -6.02 -0.97
C SER A 42 -6.35 -5.58 -1.95
N LEU A 43 -5.84 -4.35 -1.80
CA LEU A 43 -4.72 -3.86 -2.61
C LEU A 43 -3.41 -4.55 -2.21
N LEU A 44 -3.19 -4.71 -0.90
CA LEU A 44 -2.00 -5.38 -0.39
C LEU A 44 -1.89 -6.82 -0.89
N GLU A 45 -3.00 -7.57 -0.89
CA GLU A 45 -3.06 -8.94 -1.42
C GLU A 45 -2.72 -8.99 -2.92
N LYS A 46 -3.21 -8.03 -3.71
CA LYS A 46 -2.95 -7.98 -5.16
C LYS A 46 -1.52 -7.57 -5.51
N THR A 47 -0.93 -6.64 -4.76
CA THR A 47 0.39 -6.07 -5.07
C THR A 47 1.53 -6.80 -4.37
N CYS A 48 1.25 -7.75 -3.47
CA CYS A 48 2.28 -8.58 -2.82
C CYS A 48 2.32 -10.02 -3.32
N GLN A 49 1.91 -10.26 -4.57
CA GLN A 49 1.97 -11.60 -5.16
C GLN A 49 3.42 -12.05 -5.32
N ASN A 50 3.67 -13.31 -4.93
CA ASN A 50 4.97 -13.95 -5.12
C ASN A 50 4.76 -15.08 -6.13
N PRO A 51 5.30 -14.96 -7.36
CA PRO A 51 5.10 -15.97 -8.41
C PRO A 51 5.62 -17.36 -8.03
N ARG A 52 6.39 -17.48 -6.94
CA ARG A 52 6.82 -18.78 -6.37
C ARG A 52 5.72 -19.54 -5.62
N LEU A 53 4.67 -18.85 -5.20
CA LEU A 53 3.56 -19.42 -4.43
C LEU A 53 2.32 -19.65 -5.31
N GLU A 54 2.40 -19.28 -6.58
CA GLU A 54 1.32 -19.47 -7.54
C GLU A 54 1.20 -20.95 -7.94
N PRO A 55 -0.01 -21.41 -8.34
CA PRO A 55 -0.24 -22.81 -8.70
C PRO A 55 0.67 -23.28 -9.85
N GLU A 56 1.08 -24.55 -9.79
CA GLU A 56 1.99 -25.21 -10.75
C GLU A 56 1.41 -25.34 -12.17
N ASP A 57 0.10 -25.15 -12.35
CA ASP A 57 -0.62 -25.30 -13.63
C ASP A 57 -0.48 -24.09 -14.59
N LEU A 58 0.41 -23.14 -14.30
CA LEU A 58 0.65 -21.97 -15.14
C LEU A 58 1.62 -22.29 -16.30
N ASP A 59 1.41 -21.63 -17.44
CA ASP A 59 2.26 -21.80 -18.62
C ASP A 59 3.71 -21.36 -18.34
N LEU A 60 4.61 -22.34 -18.16
CA LEU A 60 6.02 -22.15 -17.85
C LEU A 60 6.79 -21.42 -18.97
N SER A 61 6.28 -21.41 -20.20
CA SER A 61 6.90 -20.64 -21.28
C SER A 61 6.87 -19.13 -21.00
N TYR A 62 5.89 -18.69 -20.19
CA TYR A 62 5.65 -17.30 -19.82
C TYR A 62 5.93 -17.01 -18.34
N ASN A 63 5.43 -17.86 -17.44
CA ASN A 63 5.55 -17.71 -15.99
C ASN A 63 6.84 -18.37 -15.46
N ASN A 64 7.98 -17.78 -15.80
CA ASN A 64 9.28 -18.22 -15.31
C ASN A 64 10.20 -17.02 -15.00
N PRO A 65 11.18 -17.18 -14.09
CA PRO A 65 12.07 -16.10 -13.64
C PRO A 65 12.99 -15.54 -14.71
N LEU A 66 13.08 -16.17 -15.89
CA LEU A 66 13.92 -15.74 -17.00
C LEU A 66 13.11 -15.15 -18.17
N SER A 67 11.79 -15.05 -18.02
CA SER A 67 10.91 -14.46 -19.02
C SER A 67 11.30 -13.01 -19.27
N GLN A 68 11.39 -12.64 -20.55
CA GLN A 68 11.70 -11.26 -20.99
C GLN A 68 10.44 -10.46 -21.32
N GLU A 69 9.26 -11.08 -21.23
CA GLU A 69 7.98 -10.42 -21.45
C GLU A 69 7.68 -9.48 -20.27
N GLU A 70 7.43 -8.20 -20.57
CA GLU A 70 7.12 -7.18 -19.55
C GLU A 70 5.86 -7.52 -18.74
N SER A 71 4.91 -8.23 -19.34
CA SER A 71 3.68 -8.68 -18.68
C SER A 71 3.90 -9.88 -17.75
N SER A 72 5.09 -10.50 -17.75
CA SER A 72 5.37 -11.67 -16.93
C SER A 72 5.22 -11.37 -15.43
N PRO A 73 4.59 -12.26 -14.64
CA PRO A 73 4.52 -12.13 -13.18
C PRO A 73 5.90 -12.00 -12.53
N TRP A 74 6.93 -12.59 -13.14
CA TRP A 74 8.30 -12.50 -12.65
C TRP A 74 8.93 -11.14 -12.91
N HIS A 75 8.65 -10.52 -14.05
CA HIS A 75 9.12 -9.17 -14.35
C HIS A 75 8.60 -8.20 -13.30
N GLN A 76 7.28 -8.17 -13.10
CA GLN A 76 6.65 -7.33 -12.07
C GLN A 76 7.18 -7.65 -10.66
N PHE A 77 7.35 -8.93 -10.31
CA PHE A 77 7.89 -9.31 -9.00
C PHE A 77 9.30 -8.73 -8.75
N PHE A 78 10.17 -8.72 -9.76
CA PHE A 78 11.52 -8.16 -9.62
C PHE A 78 11.48 -6.64 -9.51
N GLU A 79 10.69 -5.94 -10.32
CA GLU A 79 10.51 -4.49 -10.21
C GLU A 79 9.98 -4.10 -8.82
N ASP A 80 8.95 -4.79 -8.34
CA ASP A 80 8.38 -4.56 -6.99
C ASP A 80 9.42 -4.84 -5.89
N SER A 81 10.28 -5.84 -6.08
CA SER A 81 11.34 -6.18 -5.13
C SER A 81 12.40 -5.09 -5.04
N GLU A 82 12.84 -4.54 -6.17
CA GLU A 82 13.79 -3.43 -6.22
C GLU A 82 13.20 -2.17 -5.58
N LEU A 83 11.95 -1.83 -5.92
CA LEU A 83 11.24 -0.70 -5.32
C LEU A 83 11.12 -0.84 -3.80
N ARG A 84 10.78 -2.04 -3.30
CA ARG A 84 10.72 -2.31 -1.85
C ARG A 84 12.06 -2.12 -1.15
N VAL A 85 13.16 -2.51 -1.79
CA VAL A 85 14.51 -2.30 -1.24
C VAL A 85 14.80 -0.81 -1.10
N MET A 86 14.49 -0.01 -2.13
CA MET A 86 14.67 1.45 -2.11
C MET A 86 13.84 2.11 -1.00
N ILE A 87 12.54 1.80 -0.93
CA ILE A 87 11.65 2.31 0.13
C ILE A 87 12.20 1.94 1.51
N LYS A 88 12.65 0.69 1.70
CA LYS A 88 13.19 0.23 2.98
C LYS A 88 14.45 1.00 3.40
N GLN A 89 15.36 1.27 2.46
CA GLN A 89 16.56 2.06 2.73
C GLN A 89 16.21 3.48 3.19
N ASP A 90 15.26 4.13 2.51
CA ASP A 90 14.83 5.49 2.85
C ASP A 90 14.08 5.53 4.18
N VAL A 91 13.24 4.54 4.47
CA VAL A 91 12.55 4.42 5.77
C VAL A 91 13.56 4.29 6.91
N ILE A 92 14.60 3.46 6.77
CA ILE A 92 15.64 3.29 7.81
C ILE A 92 16.39 4.61 8.08
N ARG A 93 16.54 5.46 7.07
CA ARG A 93 17.25 6.75 7.18
C ARG A 93 16.39 7.90 7.68
N THR A 94 15.07 7.73 7.75
CA THR A 94 14.13 8.80 8.09
C THR A 94 13.88 8.84 9.60
N PHE A 95 14.22 9.96 10.24
CA PHE A 95 14.20 10.16 11.71
C PHE A 95 15.11 9.21 12.51
N PRO A 96 16.45 9.29 12.32
CA PRO A 96 17.42 8.46 13.04
C PRO A 96 17.56 8.82 14.52
#